data_AF-A0A7S0ZAJ7-F1
#
_entry.id   AF-A0A7S0ZAJ7-F1
#
_cell.length_a   1.000
_cell.length_b   1.000
_cell.length_c   1.000
_cell.angle_alpha   90.00
_cell.angle_beta   90.00
_cell.angle_gamma   90.00
#
_symmetry.space_group_name_H-M   'P 1'
#
loop_
_entity.id
_entity.type
_entity.pdbx_description
1 polymer ?
#
loop_
_entity_poly.entity_id
_entity_poly.type
_entity_poly.pdbx_seq_one_letter_code
_entity_poly.pdbx_strand_id
1 'polypeptide(L)'
;TNQIPRQIPSPPFGIPKASYLLVAGILPFGVVFMELVFILNSIWQNQVYYMFGFLFLVFIILSLTCAEMSIVFTYLVLSNEDYKWWWQAFMTSGSSGIYVFLYSLYYLMTQPGFKGINVVSILMYVGYMGLISIAFFLMTGFIGFFSSFLFVRKIYGAIRVD
;
A
#
# COMPACT_ATOMS: atom_id res chain seq x y z
N THR A 1 -21.22 -31.45 4.05
CA THR A 1 -20.18 -30.55 3.51
C THR A 1 -20.34 -30.50 2.00
N ASN A 2 -20.84 -29.38 1.48
CA ASN A 2 -21.08 -29.21 0.04
C ASN A 2 -19.73 -29.23 -0.69
N GLN A 3 -19.53 -30.16 -1.63
CA GLN A 3 -18.27 -30.40 -2.35
C GLN A 3 -18.02 -29.38 -3.48
N ILE A 4 -19.00 -28.53 -3.79
CA ILE A 4 -18.92 -27.53 -4.85
C ILE A 4 -18.60 -26.16 -4.21
N PRO A 5 -17.49 -25.50 -4.58
CA PRO A 5 -17.22 -24.13 -4.16
C PRO A 5 -18.38 -23.23 -4.57
N ARG A 6 -18.99 -22.52 -3.62
CA ARG A 6 -20.05 -21.57 -3.91
C ARG A 6 -19.52 -20.52 -4.90
N GLN A 7 -20.30 -20.25 -5.95
CA GLN A 7 -19.93 -19.27 -6.96
C GLN A 7 -19.85 -17.88 -6.34
N ILE A 8 -18.81 -17.12 -6.68
CA ILE A 8 -18.62 -15.75 -6.22
C ILE A 8 -19.60 -14.87 -7.02
N PRO A 9 -20.47 -14.09 -6.36
CA PRO A 9 -21.40 -13.21 -7.07
C PRO A 9 -20.66 -12.11 -7.82
N SER A 10 -21.31 -11.56 -8.84
CA SER A 10 -20.79 -10.40 -9.58
C SER A 10 -20.59 -9.21 -8.62
N PRO A 11 -19.51 -8.42 -8.76
CA PRO A 11 -19.26 -7.29 -7.89
C PRO A 11 -20.42 -6.28 -7.96
N PRO A 12 -20.87 -5.72 -6.82
CA PRO A 12 -22.12 -4.96 -6.72
C PRO A 12 -22.17 -3.69 -7.58
N PHE A 13 -21.00 -3.15 -7.96
CA PHE A 13 -20.89 -1.94 -8.78
C PHE A 13 -20.31 -2.19 -10.18
N GLY A 14 -20.07 -3.45 -10.58
CA GLY A 14 -19.37 -3.77 -11.84
C GLY A 14 -17.91 -3.28 -11.92
N ILE A 15 -17.40 -2.65 -10.85
CA ILE A 15 -16.03 -2.15 -10.77
C ILE A 15 -15.08 -3.36 -10.66
N PRO A 16 -14.03 -3.43 -11.49
CA PRO A 16 -13.07 -4.52 -11.43
C PRO A 16 -12.26 -4.48 -10.13
N LYS A 17 -11.90 -5.67 -9.63
CA LYS A 17 -11.14 -5.85 -8.37
C LYS A 17 -9.84 -5.03 -8.33
N ALA A 18 -9.19 -4.85 -9.48
CA ALA A 18 -7.97 -4.05 -9.62
C ALA A 18 -8.19 -2.57 -9.26
N SER A 19 -9.33 -1.99 -9.62
CA SER A 19 -9.62 -0.57 -9.33
C SER A 19 -9.81 -0.33 -7.84
N TYR A 20 -10.46 -1.26 -7.12
CA TYR A 20 -10.59 -1.18 -5.66
C TYR A 20 -9.23 -1.21 -4.96
N LEU A 21 -8.31 -2.07 -5.44
CA LEU A 21 -6.95 -2.19 -4.90
C LEU A 21 -6.14 -0.90 -5.06
N LEU A 22 -6.27 -0.24 -6.22
CA LEU A 22 -5.60 1.03 -6.48
C LEU A 22 -6.18 2.15 -5.62
N VAL A 23 -7.51 2.30 -5.60
CA VAL A 23 -8.18 3.35 -4.81
C VAL A 23 -7.81 3.28 -3.33
N ALA A 24 -7.72 2.07 -2.77
CA ALA A 24 -7.36 1.91 -1.36
C ALA A 24 -5.93 2.36 -1.03
N GLY A 25 -4.99 2.26 -1.97
CA GLY A 25 -3.60 2.67 -1.79
C GLY A 25 -3.37 4.18 -1.78
N ILE A 26 -4.34 4.96 -2.26
CA ILE A 26 -4.26 6.43 -2.32
C ILE A 26 -4.18 7.04 -0.92
N LEU A 27 -4.96 6.50 0.04
CA LEU A 27 -4.99 7.03 1.41
C LEU A 27 -3.65 6.82 2.15
N PRO A 28 -3.10 5.59 2.23
CA PRO A 28 -1.78 5.38 2.80
C PRO A 28 -0.67 6.16 2.09
N PHE A 29 -0.77 6.34 0.76
CA PHE A 29 0.16 7.20 0.02
C PHE A 29 0.06 8.67 0.45
N GLY A 30 -1.15 9.19 0.64
CA GLY A 30 -1.38 10.56 1.12
C GLY A 30 -0.73 10.83 2.48
N VAL A 31 -0.74 9.84 3.39
CA VAL A 31 -0.10 9.94 4.72
C VAL A 31 1.41 10.12 4.61
N VAL A 32 2.07 9.42 3.69
CA VAL A 32 3.53 9.47 3.52
C VAL A 32 3.98 10.51 2.50
N PHE A 33 3.06 11.17 1.80
CA PHE A 33 3.36 12.02 0.66
C PHE A 33 4.36 13.13 0.99
N MET A 34 4.09 13.91 2.04
CA MET A 34 4.95 15.02 2.44
C MET A 34 6.35 14.54 2.85
N GLU A 35 6.42 13.44 3.58
CA GLU A 35 7.70 12.83 3.99
C GLU A 35 8.50 12.36 2.80
N LEU A 36 7.84 11.75 1.84
CA LEU A 36 8.49 11.28 0.63
C LEU A 36 9.09 12.44 -0.18
N VAL A 37 8.42 13.61 -0.22
CA VAL A 37 8.99 14.83 -0.82
C VAL A 37 10.24 15.29 -0.08
N PHE A 38 10.21 15.33 1.25
CA PHE A 38 11.37 15.74 2.05
C PHE A 38 12.55 14.78 1.90
N ILE A 39 12.30 13.47 1.92
CA ILE A 39 13.33 12.43 1.71
C ILE A 39 13.96 12.59 0.33
N LEU A 40 13.15 12.72 -0.73
CA LEU A 40 13.66 12.86 -2.10
C LEU A 40 14.49 14.13 -2.29
N ASN A 41 14.02 15.26 -1.74
CA ASN A 41 14.81 16.51 -1.75
C ASN A 41 16.13 16.37 -0.98
N SER A 42 16.12 15.67 0.15
CA SER A 42 17.34 15.43 0.95
C SER A 42 18.34 14.58 0.18
N ILE A 43 17.88 13.52 -0.49
CA ILE A 43 18.69 12.66 -1.36
C ILE A 43 19.33 13.48 -2.49
N TRP A 44 18.55 14.34 -3.16
CA TRP A 44 19.05 15.15 -4.28
C TRP A 44 20.08 16.20 -3.85
N GLN A 45 19.86 16.83 -2.70
CA GLN A 45 20.79 17.80 -2.13
C GLN A 45 21.99 17.16 -1.41
N ASN A 46 22.06 15.83 -1.39
CA ASN A 46 23.07 15.05 -0.69
C ASN A 46 23.19 15.44 0.80
N GLN A 47 22.06 15.81 1.42
CA GLN A 47 21.95 16.17 2.83
C GLN A 47 21.33 15.01 3.61
N VAL A 48 21.79 14.81 4.85
CA VAL A 48 21.18 13.84 5.75
C VAL A 48 19.78 14.33 6.15
N TYR A 49 18.77 13.47 6.06
CA TYR A 49 17.43 13.77 6.57
C TYR A 49 17.47 13.75 8.11
N TYR A 50 17.33 14.91 8.75
CA TYR A 50 17.52 15.05 10.21
C TYR A 50 16.25 14.83 11.05
N MET A 51 15.07 14.72 10.43
CA MET A 51 13.77 14.66 11.12
C MET A 51 13.31 13.23 11.44
N PHE A 52 14.21 12.35 11.92
CA PHE A 52 13.90 10.93 12.21
C PHE A 52 12.72 10.73 13.18
N GLY A 53 12.54 11.60 14.17
CA GLY A 53 11.41 11.53 15.10
C GLY A 53 10.05 11.76 14.43
N PHE A 54 10.00 12.65 13.43
CA PHE A 54 8.79 12.90 12.65
C PHE A 54 8.46 11.71 11.75
N LEU A 55 9.48 11.14 11.10
CA LEU A 55 9.34 9.95 10.26
C LEU A 55 8.79 8.75 11.06
N PHE A 56 9.18 8.59 12.32
CA PHE A 56 8.61 7.56 13.20
C PHE A 56 7.13 7.79 13.51
N LEU A 57 6.71 9.03 13.77
CA LEU A 57 5.29 9.35 13.95
C LEU A 57 4.47 9.06 12.69
N VAL A 58 4.98 9.46 11.52
CA VAL A 58 4.33 9.18 10.24
C VAL A 58 4.24 7.67 9.99
N PHE A 59 5.26 6.90 10.38
CA PHE A 59 5.22 5.44 10.29
C PHE A 59 4.11 4.81 11.16
N ILE A 60 3.86 5.36 12.35
CA ILE A 60 2.73 4.91 13.21
C ILE A 60 1.39 5.22 12.53
N ILE A 61 1.21 6.44 12.03
CA ILE A 61 -0.04 6.86 11.36
C ILE A 61 -0.25 6.02 10.08
N LEU A 62 0.81 5.78 9.31
CA LEU A 62 0.78 4.89 8.15
C LEU A 62 0.33 3.49 8.55
N SER A 63 0.89 2.92 9.62
CA SER A 63 0.51 1.58 10.08
C SER A 63 -0.96 1.49 10.46
N LEU A 64 -1.49 2.52 11.15
CA LEU A 64 -2.91 2.60 11.50
C LEU A 64 -3.81 2.72 10.27
N THR A 65 -3.47 3.60 9.34
CA THR A 65 -4.26 3.78 8.09
C THR A 65 -4.19 2.54 7.20
N CYS A 66 -3.05 1.87 7.09
CA CYS A 66 -2.94 0.58 6.39
C CYS A 66 -3.83 -0.49 7.03
N ALA A 67 -3.87 -0.56 8.37
CA ALA A 67 -4.73 -1.50 9.08
C ALA A 67 -6.22 -1.20 8.87
N GLU A 68 -6.63 0.07 9.04
CA GLU A 68 -8.01 0.52 8.82
C GLU A 68 -8.49 0.21 7.40
N MET A 69 -7.71 0.61 6.39
CA MET A 69 -8.06 0.39 4.99
C MET A 69 -8.16 -1.10 4.66
N SER A 70 -7.24 -1.94 5.16
CA SER A 70 -7.30 -3.38 4.93
C SER A 70 -8.55 -4.01 5.55
N ILE A 71 -8.91 -3.62 6.78
CA ILE A 71 -10.10 -4.13 7.49
C ILE A 71 -11.39 -3.75 6.75
N VAL A 72 -11.54 -2.47 6.37
CA VAL A 72 -12.74 -1.98 5.67
C VAL A 72 -12.94 -2.72 4.35
N PHE A 73 -11.89 -2.83 3.53
CA PHE A 73 -11.99 -3.53 2.26
C PHE A 73 -12.23 -5.03 2.43
N THR A 74 -11.59 -5.66 3.42
CA THR A 74 -11.84 -7.07 3.75
C THR A 74 -13.30 -7.28 4.15
N TYR A 75 -13.86 -6.39 4.97
CA TYR A 75 -15.28 -6.43 5.34
C TYR A 75 -16.22 -6.30 4.12
N LEU A 76 -15.92 -5.39 3.19
CA LEU A 76 -16.70 -5.25 1.95
C LEU A 76 -16.60 -6.49 1.06
N VAL A 77 -15.43 -7.11 0.97
CA VAL A 77 -15.23 -8.38 0.22
C VAL A 77 -16.03 -9.52 0.85
N LEU A 78 -15.99 -9.66 2.18
CA LEU A 78 -16.77 -10.64 2.93
C LEU A 78 -18.29 -10.42 2.80
N SER A 79 -18.72 -9.16 2.82
CA SER A 79 -20.13 -8.78 2.65
C SER A 79 -20.66 -9.12 1.26
N ASN A 80 -19.78 -9.20 0.26
CA ASN A 80 -20.08 -9.66 -1.10
C ASN A 80 -19.95 -11.18 -1.27
N GLU A 81 -19.92 -11.95 -0.18
CA GLU A 81 -19.76 -13.40 -0.17
C GLU A 81 -18.46 -13.90 -0.88
N ASP A 82 -17.47 -13.04 -1.09
CA ASP A 82 -16.18 -13.45 -1.66
C ASP A 82 -15.23 -13.90 -0.55
N TYR A 83 -14.91 -15.18 -0.55
CA TYR A 83 -14.03 -15.82 0.43
C TYR A 83 -12.53 -15.59 0.12
N LYS A 84 -12.18 -15.02 -1.05
CA LYS A 84 -10.78 -14.81 -1.48
C LYS A 84 -10.18 -13.51 -0.92
N TRP A 85 -10.33 -13.28 0.38
CA TRP A 85 -9.91 -12.03 1.03
C TRP A 85 -8.40 -11.92 1.26
N TRP A 86 -7.66 -13.03 1.38
CA TRP A 86 -6.26 -13.08 1.84
C TRP A 86 -5.31 -12.23 0.97
N TRP A 87 -5.25 -12.52 -0.33
CA TRP A 87 -4.40 -11.79 -1.27
C TRP A 87 -4.91 -10.37 -1.55
N GLN A 88 -6.24 -10.18 -1.48
CA GLN A 88 -6.81 -8.85 -1.65
C GLN A 88 -6.39 -7.94 -0.50
N ALA A 89 -6.55 -8.36 0.76
CA ALA A 89 -6.18 -7.59 1.95
C ALA A 89 -4.71 -7.12 1.91
N PHE A 90 -3.81 -8.01 1.47
CA PHE A 90 -2.40 -7.70 1.25
C PHE A 90 -2.18 -6.68 0.13
N MET A 91 -2.77 -6.91 -1.04
CA MET A 91 -2.63 -6.01 -2.20
C MET A 91 -3.26 -4.63 -1.97
N THR A 92 -4.30 -4.53 -1.13
CA THR A 92 -5.08 -3.31 -0.89
C THR A 92 -4.25 -2.25 -0.15
N SER A 93 -3.48 -2.69 0.84
CA SER A 93 -2.58 -1.82 1.62
C SER A 93 -1.21 -1.69 0.95
N GLY A 94 -0.74 -2.77 0.31
CA GLY A 94 0.52 -2.81 -0.44
C GLY A 94 0.55 -1.86 -1.64
N SER A 95 -0.57 -1.68 -2.35
CA SER A 95 -0.65 -0.85 -3.58
C SER A 95 -0.10 0.58 -3.42
N SER A 96 -0.08 1.11 -2.19
CA SER A 96 0.63 2.34 -1.81
C SER A 96 2.09 2.42 -2.30
N GLY A 97 2.81 1.29 -2.34
CA GLY A 97 4.18 1.23 -2.86
C GLY A 97 4.30 1.50 -4.37
N ILE A 98 3.25 1.21 -5.15
CA ILE A 98 3.21 1.58 -6.57
C ILE A 98 3.18 3.10 -6.71
N TYR A 99 2.40 3.80 -5.87
CA TYR A 99 2.33 5.26 -5.87
C TYR A 99 3.67 5.90 -5.47
N VAL A 100 4.36 5.34 -4.47
CA VAL A 100 5.73 5.75 -4.08
C VAL A 100 6.67 5.64 -5.28
N PHE A 101 6.64 4.51 -5.99
CA PHE A 101 7.50 4.31 -7.16
C PHE A 101 7.17 5.30 -8.29
N LEU A 102 5.89 5.44 -8.65
CA LEU A 102 5.46 6.38 -9.69
C LEU A 102 5.84 7.83 -9.37
N TYR A 103 5.67 8.24 -8.11
CA TYR A 103 6.09 9.57 -7.68
C TYR A 103 7.62 9.74 -7.78
N SER A 104 8.40 8.73 -7.41
CA SER A 104 9.86 8.81 -7.52
C SER A 104 10.35 8.98 -8.96
N LEU A 105 9.65 8.38 -9.94
CA LEU A 105 9.91 8.56 -11.37
C LEU A 105 9.52 9.97 -11.84
N TYR A 106 8.34 10.44 -11.41
CA TYR A 106 7.90 11.80 -11.68
C TYR A 106 8.88 12.84 -11.12
N TYR A 107 9.36 12.63 -9.89
CA TYR A 107 10.35 13.48 -9.24
C TYR A 107 11.64 13.56 -10.06
N LEU A 108 12.14 12.44 -10.57
CA LEU A 108 13.34 12.39 -11.42
C LEU A 108 13.17 13.21 -12.71
N MET A 109 12.02 13.09 -13.37
CA MET A 109 11.74 13.79 -14.64
C MET A 109 11.61 15.30 -14.46
N THR A 110 11.22 15.75 -13.27
CA THR A 110 11.02 17.17 -12.95
C THR A 110 12.28 17.85 -12.39
N GLN A 111 13.37 17.10 -12.15
CA GLN A 111 14.60 17.69 -11.63
C GLN A 111 15.28 18.63 -12.62
N PRO A 112 15.73 19.82 -12.17
CA PRO A 112 16.53 20.72 -12.99
C PRO A 112 17.86 20.04 -13.32
N GLY A 113 18.13 19.83 -14.61
CA GLY A 113 19.33 19.14 -15.08
C GLY A 113 19.14 17.68 -15.50
N PHE A 114 17.91 17.15 -15.52
CA PHE A 114 17.61 15.78 -15.99
C PHE A 114 18.31 15.40 -17.31
N LYS A 115 18.35 16.31 -18.30
CA LYS A 115 18.99 16.08 -19.60
C LYS A 115 20.52 15.92 -19.55
N GLY A 116 21.16 16.38 -18.48
CA GLY A 116 22.61 16.31 -18.29
C GLY A 116 23.08 15.13 -17.45
N ILE A 117 22.16 14.29 -16.95
CA ILE A 117 22.50 13.17 -16.08
C ILE A 117 22.93 11.96 -16.91
N ASN A 118 24.01 11.31 -16.50
CA ASN A 118 24.46 10.05 -17.10
C ASN A 118 23.40 8.95 -16.93
N VAL A 119 23.23 8.13 -17.98
CA VAL A 119 22.27 7.02 -18.00
C VAL A 119 22.49 6.05 -16.82
N VAL A 120 23.75 5.82 -16.43
CA VAL A 120 24.10 4.96 -15.29
C VAL A 120 23.52 5.49 -13.97
N SER A 121 23.59 6.80 -13.73
CA SER A 121 23.05 7.41 -12.52
C SER A 121 21.52 7.36 -12.47
N ILE A 122 20.86 7.53 -13.63
CA ILE A 122 19.41 7.33 -13.76
C ILE A 122 19.03 5.89 -13.41
N LEU A 123 19.74 4.91 -13.97
CA LEU A 123 19.47 3.50 -13.70
C LEU A 123 19.67 3.14 -12.23
N MET A 124 20.72 3.66 -11.59
CA MET A 124 20.98 3.45 -10.16
C MET A 124 19.86 4.07 -9.30
N TYR A 125 19.45 5.30 -9.59
CA TYR A 125 18.34 5.95 -8.86
C TYR A 125 17.04 5.15 -8.99
N VAL A 126 16.66 4.77 -10.21
CA VAL A 126 15.45 3.98 -10.46
C VAL A 126 15.53 2.61 -9.76
N GLY A 127 16.71 1.97 -9.77
CA GLY A 127 16.95 0.72 -9.07
C GLY A 127 16.75 0.84 -7.56
N TYR A 128 17.36 1.86 -6.93
CA TYR A 128 17.21 2.09 -5.49
C TYR A 128 15.78 2.44 -5.10
N MET A 129 15.13 3.34 -5.83
CA MET A 129 13.73 3.69 -5.56
C MET A 129 12.78 2.52 -5.82
N GLY A 130 13.11 1.64 -6.77
CA GLY A 130 12.40 0.38 -7.01
C GLY A 130 12.53 -0.61 -5.83
N LEU A 131 13.73 -0.76 -5.27
CA LEU A 131 13.93 -1.60 -4.09
C LEU A 131 13.19 -1.04 -2.85
N ILE A 132 13.27 0.28 -2.64
CA ILE A 132 12.57 0.96 -1.55
C ILE A 132 11.06 0.81 -1.68
N SER A 133 10.51 0.99 -2.90
CA SER A 133 9.07 0.87 -3.12
C SER A 133 8.56 -0.57 -2.95
N ILE A 134 9.35 -1.58 -3.36
CA ILE A 134 9.04 -2.99 -3.11
C ILE A 134 9.07 -3.29 -1.60
N ALA A 135 10.09 -2.81 -0.88
CA ALA A 135 10.16 -2.99 0.57
C ALA A 135 8.96 -2.34 1.27
N PHE A 136 8.59 -1.11 0.86
CA PHE A 136 7.42 -0.40 1.36
C PHE A 136 6.13 -1.17 1.07
N PHE A 137 5.95 -1.67 -0.16
CA PHE A 137 4.81 -2.48 -0.57
C PHE A 137 4.66 -3.75 0.28
N LEU A 138 5.76 -4.47 0.53
CA LEU A 138 5.73 -5.68 1.35
C LEU A 138 5.40 -5.38 2.81
N MET A 139 5.95 -4.28 3.35
CA MET A 139 5.72 -3.86 4.72
C MET A 139 4.26 -3.42 4.96
N THR A 140 3.74 -2.52 4.13
CA THR A 140 2.35 -2.06 4.25
C THR A 140 1.36 -3.19 3.97
N GLY A 141 1.66 -4.04 2.98
CA GLY A 141 0.89 -5.25 2.68
C GLY A 141 0.83 -6.23 3.86
N PHE A 142 1.95 -6.45 4.55
CA PHE A 142 2.01 -7.33 5.72
C PHE A 142 1.17 -6.80 6.88
N ILE A 143 1.27 -5.49 7.19
CA ILE A 143 0.48 -4.84 8.25
C ILE A 143 -1.02 -4.98 7.94
N GLY A 144 -1.42 -4.68 6.71
CA GLY A 144 -2.80 -4.82 6.28
C GLY A 144 -3.31 -6.27 6.38
N PHE A 145 -2.56 -7.23 5.83
CA PHE A 145 -2.92 -8.65 5.91
C PHE A 145 -3.08 -9.13 7.36
N PHE A 146 -2.13 -8.80 8.24
CA PHE A 146 -2.17 -9.22 9.64
C PHE A 146 -3.36 -8.63 10.39
N SER A 147 -3.66 -7.34 10.18
CA SER A 147 -4.83 -6.68 10.78
C SER A 147 -6.15 -7.31 10.33
N SER A 148 -6.30 -7.57 9.04
CA SER A 148 -7.46 -8.23 8.45
C SER A 148 -7.61 -9.67 8.94
N PHE A 149 -6.52 -10.42 9.09
CA PHE A 149 -6.54 -11.77 9.64
C PHE A 149 -7.07 -11.79 11.09
N LEU A 150 -6.60 -10.87 11.93
CA LEU A 150 -7.09 -10.73 13.31
C LEU A 150 -8.58 -10.35 13.35
N PHE A 151 -9.00 -9.43 12.48
CA PHE A 151 -10.39 -9.00 12.35
C PHE A 151 -11.32 -10.13 11.95
N VAL A 152 -10.97 -10.90 10.90
CA VAL A 152 -11.75 -12.06 10.45
C VAL A 152 -11.89 -13.08 11.58
N ARG A 153 -10.81 -13.40 12.29
CA ARG A 153 -10.86 -14.33 13.43
C ARG A 153 -11.77 -13.83 14.55
N LYS A 154 -11.80 -12.52 14.79
CA LYS A 154 -12.67 -11.89 15.80
C LYS A 154 -14.15 -11.96 15.41
N ILE A 155 -14.50 -11.67 14.16
CA ILE A 155 -15.89 -11.76 13.69
C ILE A 155 -16.39 -13.20 13.75
N TYR A 156 -15.67 -14.14 13.14
CA TYR A 156 -16.13 -15.53 13.10
C TYR A 156 -16.11 -16.20 14.48
N GLY A 157 -15.24 -15.77 15.40
CA GLY A 157 -15.24 -16.25 16.79
C GLY A 157 -16.36 -15.66 17.66
N ALA A 158 -16.94 -14.52 17.26
CA ALA A 158 -18.06 -13.89 17.98
C ALA A 158 -19.43 -14.45 17.59
N ILE A 159 -19.51 -15.15 16.44
CA ILE A 159 -20.71 -15.87 16.04
C ILE A 159 -20.86 -17.08 16.97
N ARG A 160 -21.67 -16.92 18.02
CA ARG A 160 -22.19 -18.06 18.77
C ARG A 160 -23.14 -18.82 17.85
N VAL A 161 -22.84 -20.10 17.65
CA VAL A 161 -23.80 -21.06 17.10
C VAL A 161 -24.79 -21.32 18.23
N ASP A 162 -25.84 -20.51 18.32
CA ASP A 162 -27.09 -20.89 18.98
C ASP A 162 -27.96 -21.66 17.97
#